data_AF-A0A6G0AEW3-F1
#
_entry.id   AF-A0A6G0AEW3-F1
#
_cell.length_a   1.000
_cell.length_b   1.000
_cell.length_c   1.000
_cell.angle_alpha   90.00
_cell.angle_beta   90.00
_cell.angle_gamma   90.00
#
_symmetry.space_group_name_H-M   'P 1'
#
loop_
_entity.id
_entity.type
_entity.pdbx_description
1 polymer ?
#
loop_
_entity_poly.entity_id
_entity_poly.type
_entity_poly.pdbx_seq_one_letter_code
_entity_poly.pdbx_strand_id
1 'polypeptide(L)'
;MEIIFLIIGLIIGGLAAWFIASSKFKGESGRVEERSVILERERSTLENNLNSERQKVLELNSKLSALQSDYNNLQQKLTEQKAEVEELQQKFTKEFENLANKIFKEKADEFSKQSKTNLSEILNPLKEKINEFQSKVEETNKESIDRFASLRQQLTSLKDMNQQITQEAKNLTEALKGQSKTQGNWGEFILESILEKSGLVKGREYVVQESLTSESGKRLQPDVIIKLPENKSIVVDSKVSLIGYEKYISEEDEHQKQLGLREHINSIRSHIKNLSGKNYQNLYQLESLDFVLMFMPIEPAFALAVQNDQAIFNDAFEMNIVIVSPSTLLATLRTISSIWRQENQNKNALEIARQSGDMLDKFTAFVEDLLTVGKGLISVKDNYDKAMNKLTDGRGNLISRAEKIKELGAKTSKSLPPAILNRAKEDSEE
;
A
#
# COMPACT_ATOMS: atom_id res chain seq x y z
N MET A 1 -32.39 39.12 -108.47
CA MET A 1 -33.00 39.15 -107.14
C MET A 1 -32.83 37.82 -106.40
N GLU A 2 -33.05 36.67 -107.05
CA GLU A 2 -32.98 35.34 -106.39
C GLU A 2 -31.60 34.93 -105.86
N ILE A 3 -30.50 35.24 -106.57
CA ILE A 3 -29.13 34.88 -106.16
C ILE A 3 -28.73 35.55 -104.84
N ILE A 4 -29.23 36.77 -104.58
CA ILE A 4 -28.88 37.55 -103.39
C ILE A 4 -29.50 36.93 -102.13
N PHE A 5 -30.74 36.43 -102.20
CA PHE A 5 -31.39 35.75 -101.08
C PHE A 5 -30.71 34.41 -100.74
N LEU A 6 -30.18 33.71 -101.73
CA LEU A 6 -29.46 32.45 -101.55
C LEU A 6 -28.13 32.66 -100.81
N ILE A 7 -27.41 33.74 -101.14
CA ILE A 7 -26.17 34.13 -100.45
C ILE A 7 -26.45 34.55 -99.01
N ILE A 8 -27.49 35.35 -98.77
CA ILE A 8 -27.88 35.78 -97.43
C ILE A 8 -28.30 34.59 -96.55
N GLY A 9 -29.06 33.63 -97.11
CA GLY A 9 -29.44 32.39 -96.41
C GLY A 9 -28.23 31.53 -96.01
N LEU A 10 -27.22 31.41 -96.89
CA LEU A 10 -25.98 30.69 -96.60
C LEU A 10 -25.15 31.36 -95.50
N ILE A 11 -25.08 32.69 -95.49
CA ILE A 11 -24.37 33.45 -94.45
C ILE A 11 -25.07 33.30 -93.09
N ILE A 12 -26.39 33.42 -93.06
CA ILE A 12 -27.17 33.29 -91.81
C ILE A 12 -27.11 31.84 -91.29
N GLY A 13 -27.24 30.85 -92.18
CA GLY A 13 -27.09 29.44 -91.83
C GLY A 13 -25.70 29.10 -91.30
N GLY A 14 -24.65 29.65 -91.93
CA GLY A 14 -23.26 29.50 -91.46
C GLY A 14 -23.02 30.14 -90.09
N LEU A 15 -23.56 31.34 -89.85
CA LEU A 15 -23.47 32.02 -88.56
C LEU A 15 -24.25 31.29 -87.46
N ALA A 16 -25.44 30.77 -87.75
CA ALA A 16 -26.23 29.99 -86.80
C ALA A 16 -25.56 28.65 -86.47
N ALA A 17 -25.02 27.95 -87.47
CA ALA A 17 -24.26 26.72 -87.26
C ALA A 17 -22.98 26.95 -86.45
N TRP A 18 -22.25 28.03 -86.75
CA TRP A 18 -21.05 28.43 -85.99
C TRP A 18 -21.40 28.79 -84.54
N PHE A 19 -22.49 29.53 -84.31
CA PHE A 19 -22.93 29.91 -82.97
C PHE A 19 -23.32 28.68 -82.13
N ILE A 20 -24.10 27.75 -82.69
CA ILE A 20 -24.50 26.51 -82.01
C ILE A 20 -23.30 25.61 -81.73
N ALA A 21 -22.38 25.47 -82.70
CA ALA A 21 -21.15 24.71 -82.51
C ALA A 21 -20.26 25.33 -81.43
N SER A 22 -20.11 26.67 -81.43
CA SER A 22 -19.29 27.39 -80.45
C SER A 22 -19.87 27.32 -79.03
N SER A 23 -21.20 27.32 -78.88
CA SER A 23 -21.84 27.23 -77.56
C SER A 23 -21.78 25.81 -76.99
N LYS A 24 -21.93 24.77 -77.83
CA LYS A 24 -21.69 23.38 -77.43
C LYS A 24 -20.23 23.15 -77.03
N PHE A 25 -19.27 23.63 -77.83
CA PHE A 25 -17.84 23.48 -77.52
C PHE A 25 -17.42 24.20 -76.23
N LYS A 26 -17.99 25.39 -75.97
CA LYS A 26 -17.79 26.10 -74.69
C LYS A 26 -18.38 25.35 -73.50
N GLY A 27 -19.57 24.78 -73.64
CA GLY A 27 -20.22 23.99 -72.58
C GLY A 27 -19.48 22.68 -72.27
N GLU A 28 -18.93 22.03 -73.29
CA GLU A 28 -18.15 20.79 -73.15
C GLU A 28 -16.76 21.06 -72.56
N SER A 29 -16.09 22.15 -72.99
CA SER A 29 -14.81 22.57 -72.40
C SER A 29 -14.95 22.96 -70.93
N GLY A 30 -16.01 23.71 -70.57
CA GLY A 30 -16.27 24.07 -69.17
C GLY A 30 -16.52 22.88 -68.26
N ARG A 31 -17.22 21.84 -68.76
CA ARG A 31 -17.43 20.58 -68.02
C ARG A 31 -16.15 19.78 -67.83
N VAL A 32 -15.27 19.75 -68.82
CA VAL A 32 -13.97 19.07 -68.72
C VAL A 32 -13.08 19.78 -67.70
N GLU A 33 -13.09 21.11 -67.70
CA GLU A 33 -12.29 21.94 -66.80
C GLU A 33 -12.78 21.87 -65.35
N GLU A 34 -14.10 21.83 -65.13
CA GLU A 34 -14.67 21.61 -63.80
C GLU A 34 -14.29 20.23 -63.25
N ARG A 35 -14.32 19.20 -64.11
CA ARG A 35 -13.92 17.83 -63.74
C ARG A 35 -12.42 17.71 -63.46
N SER A 36 -11.57 18.42 -64.19
CA SER A 36 -10.13 18.43 -63.94
C SER A 36 -9.80 19.10 -62.60
N VAL A 37 -10.48 20.19 -62.25
CA VAL A 37 -10.31 20.87 -60.96
C VAL A 37 -10.76 19.99 -59.79
N ILE A 38 -11.86 19.24 -59.93
CA ILE A 38 -12.32 18.30 -58.90
C ILE A 38 -11.31 17.16 -58.73
N LEU A 39 -10.82 16.58 -59.83
CA LEU A 39 -9.82 15.51 -59.79
C LEU A 39 -8.48 15.99 -59.20
N GLU A 40 -8.06 17.23 -59.48
CA GLU A 40 -6.87 17.82 -58.86
C GLU A 40 -7.05 18.02 -57.35
N ARG A 41 -8.23 18.46 -56.91
CA ARG A 41 -8.54 18.55 -55.46
C ARG A 41 -8.55 17.18 -54.80
N GLU A 42 -9.22 16.19 -55.38
CA GLU A 42 -9.22 14.83 -54.84
C GLU A 42 -7.80 14.28 -54.75
N ARG A 43 -7.02 14.41 -55.83
CA ARG A 43 -5.61 14.01 -55.83
C ARG A 43 -4.81 14.71 -54.74
N SER A 44 -4.98 16.02 -54.57
CA SER A 44 -4.31 16.77 -53.51
C SER A 44 -4.70 16.30 -52.11
N THR A 45 -5.99 16.03 -51.86
CA THR A 45 -6.45 15.49 -50.57
C THR A 45 -5.93 14.08 -50.31
N LEU A 46 -5.87 13.22 -51.33
CA LEU A 46 -5.30 11.89 -51.24
C LEU A 46 -3.79 11.94 -50.98
N GLU A 47 -3.05 12.82 -51.66
CA GLU A 47 -1.62 13.03 -51.42
C GLU A 47 -1.35 13.52 -49.98
N ASN A 48 -2.18 14.42 -49.46
CA ASN A 48 -2.08 14.89 -48.07
C ASN A 48 -2.37 13.78 -47.06
N ASN A 49 -3.43 12.99 -47.27
CA ASN A 49 -3.77 11.85 -46.41
C ASN A 49 -2.67 10.79 -46.43
N LEU A 50 -2.13 10.48 -47.61
CA LEU A 50 -1.02 9.53 -47.77
C LEU A 50 0.24 10.01 -47.03
N ASN A 51 0.55 11.30 -47.09
CA ASN A 51 1.68 11.88 -46.36
C ASN A 51 1.47 11.84 -44.84
N SER A 52 0.25 12.13 -44.36
CA SER A 52 -0.11 12.00 -42.95
C SER A 52 0.04 10.56 -42.45
N GLU A 53 -0.47 9.58 -43.20
CA GLU A 53 -0.32 8.17 -42.82
C GLU A 53 1.14 7.70 -42.85
N ARG A 54 1.93 8.16 -43.83
CA ARG A 54 3.38 7.91 -43.84
C ARG A 54 4.09 8.49 -42.61
N GLN A 55 3.72 9.69 -42.18
CA GLN A 55 4.27 10.28 -40.96
C GLN A 55 3.90 9.48 -39.71
N LYS A 56 2.66 9.02 -39.58
CA LYS A 56 2.25 8.15 -38.45
C LYS A 56 3.02 6.83 -38.44
N VAL A 57 3.22 6.21 -39.60
CA VAL A 57 4.00 4.96 -39.71
C VAL A 57 5.45 5.19 -39.29
N LEU A 58 6.05 6.31 -39.67
CA LEU A 58 7.41 6.67 -39.23
C LEU A 58 7.48 6.89 -37.71
N GLU A 59 6.50 7.59 -37.14
CA GLU A 59 6.44 7.83 -35.69
C GLU A 59 6.24 6.52 -34.90
N LEU A 60 5.34 5.64 -35.36
CA LEU A 60 5.10 4.33 -34.77
C LEU A 60 6.34 3.43 -34.84
N ASN A 61 7.04 3.42 -35.98
CA ASN A 61 8.30 2.68 -36.11
C ASN A 61 9.39 3.23 -35.17
N SER A 62 9.45 4.56 -35.01
CA SER A 62 10.38 5.19 -34.05
C SER A 62 10.05 4.78 -32.61
N LYS A 63 8.76 4.78 -32.22
CA LYS A 63 8.32 4.35 -30.89
C LYS A 63 8.58 2.87 -30.65
N LEU A 64 8.29 2.01 -31.62
CA LEU A 64 8.62 0.57 -31.55
C LEU A 64 10.12 0.35 -31.37
N SER A 65 10.95 1.07 -32.12
CA SER A 65 12.41 0.96 -32.01
C SER A 65 12.91 1.41 -30.63
N ALA A 66 12.36 2.50 -30.10
CA ALA A 66 12.69 2.97 -28.75
C ALA A 66 12.27 1.94 -27.68
N LEU A 67 11.03 1.43 -27.76
CA LEU A 67 10.52 0.46 -26.80
C LEU A 67 11.28 -0.86 -26.84
N GLN A 68 11.72 -1.29 -28.03
CA GLN A 68 12.52 -2.49 -28.20
C GLN A 68 13.95 -2.32 -27.68
N SER A 69 14.53 -1.12 -27.84
CA SER A 69 15.80 -0.75 -27.20
C SER A 69 15.68 -0.77 -25.67
N ASP A 70 14.61 -0.20 -25.12
CA ASP A 70 14.36 -0.18 -23.68
C ASP A 70 14.15 -1.60 -23.12
N TYR A 71 13.41 -2.44 -23.85
CA TYR A 71 13.22 -3.85 -23.49
C TYR A 71 14.55 -4.62 -23.45
N ASN A 72 15.39 -4.45 -24.48
CA ASN A 72 16.71 -5.09 -24.53
C ASN A 72 17.63 -4.60 -23.40
N ASN A 73 17.62 -3.29 -23.11
CA ASN A 73 18.41 -2.70 -22.02
C ASN A 73 17.93 -3.22 -20.66
N LEU A 74 16.62 -3.33 -20.45
CA LEU A 74 16.06 -3.89 -19.22
C LEU A 74 16.42 -5.37 -19.05
N GLN A 75 16.37 -6.15 -20.14
CA GLN A 75 16.76 -7.56 -20.13
C GLN A 75 18.27 -7.72 -19.83
N GLN A 76 19.11 -6.85 -20.40
CA GLN A 76 20.54 -6.82 -20.12
C GLN A 76 20.82 -6.50 -18.65
N LYS A 77 20.19 -5.45 -18.10
CA LYS A 77 20.33 -5.09 -16.67
C LYS A 77 19.91 -6.23 -15.74
N LEU A 78 18.83 -6.95 -16.07
CA LEU A 78 18.39 -8.11 -15.28
C LEU A 78 19.41 -9.26 -15.31
N THR A 79 20.03 -9.50 -16.46
CA THR A 79 21.08 -10.52 -16.60
C THR A 79 22.35 -10.11 -15.86
N GLU A 80 22.77 -8.85 -15.97
CA GLU A 80 23.92 -8.30 -15.25
C GLU A 80 23.71 -8.37 -13.73
N GLN A 81 22.54 -7.98 -13.22
CA GLN A 81 22.21 -8.10 -11.80
C GLN A 81 22.22 -9.55 -11.31
N LYS A 82 21.74 -10.52 -12.10
CA LYS A 82 21.83 -11.95 -11.74
C LYS A 82 23.27 -12.41 -11.64
N ALA A 83 24.12 -12.03 -12.60
CA ALA A 83 25.53 -12.37 -12.59
C ALA A 83 26.26 -11.73 -11.40
N GLU A 84 25.95 -10.47 -11.08
CA GLU A 84 26.50 -9.76 -9.92
C GLU A 84 26.14 -10.46 -8.60
N VAL A 85 24.89 -10.94 -8.47
CA VAL A 85 24.43 -11.71 -7.30
C VAL A 85 25.18 -13.05 -7.19
N GLU A 86 25.37 -13.76 -8.30
CA GLU A 86 26.15 -15.01 -8.31
C GLU A 86 27.62 -14.77 -7.96
N GLU A 87 28.23 -13.70 -8.48
CA GLU A 87 29.61 -13.32 -8.17
C GLU A 87 29.77 -12.93 -6.70
N LEU A 88 28.83 -12.16 -6.14
CA LEU A 88 28.75 -11.85 -4.71
C LEU A 88 28.67 -13.13 -3.88
N GLN A 89 27.83 -14.09 -4.27
CA GLN A 89 27.69 -15.37 -3.57
C GLN A 89 29.00 -16.19 -3.61
N GLN A 90 29.69 -16.23 -4.75
CA GLN A 90 30.99 -16.90 -4.88
C GLN A 90 32.07 -16.20 -4.05
N LYS A 91 32.12 -14.87 -4.06
CA LYS A 91 33.05 -14.07 -3.26
C LYS A 91 32.81 -14.29 -1.77
N PHE A 92 31.56 -14.28 -1.33
CA PHE A 92 31.20 -14.61 0.05
C PHE A 92 31.60 -16.02 0.45
N THR A 93 31.39 -17.00 -0.43
CA THR A 93 31.81 -18.40 -0.18
C THR A 93 33.33 -18.50 -0.02
N LYS A 94 34.08 -17.81 -0.89
CA LYS A 94 35.54 -17.79 -0.84
C LYS A 94 36.10 -17.02 0.36
N GLU A 95 35.49 -15.91 0.73
CA GLU A 95 35.85 -15.18 1.95
C GLU A 95 35.49 -15.96 3.21
N PHE A 96 34.36 -16.67 3.21
CA PHE A 96 33.99 -17.59 4.27
C PHE A 96 34.99 -18.75 4.38
N GLU A 97 35.41 -19.36 3.26
CA GLU A 97 36.41 -20.42 3.25
C GLU A 97 37.77 -19.91 3.73
N ASN A 98 38.18 -18.70 3.33
CA ASN A 98 39.40 -18.07 3.81
C ASN A 98 39.34 -17.72 5.29
N LEU A 99 38.20 -17.21 5.78
CA LEU A 99 37.99 -16.89 7.20
C LEU A 99 37.95 -18.17 8.03
N ALA A 100 37.27 -19.21 7.56
CA ALA A 100 37.25 -20.53 8.17
C ALA A 100 38.67 -21.11 8.24
N ASN A 101 39.44 -21.08 7.15
CA ASN A 101 40.83 -21.53 7.12
C ASN A 101 41.76 -20.69 8.01
N LYS A 102 41.51 -19.37 8.11
CA LYS A 102 42.28 -18.46 8.96
C LYS A 102 41.98 -18.70 10.44
N ILE A 103 40.70 -18.81 10.82
CA ILE A 103 40.27 -19.21 12.17
C ILE A 103 40.82 -20.59 12.51
N PHE A 104 40.78 -21.54 11.56
CA PHE A 104 41.31 -22.89 11.74
C PHE A 104 42.84 -22.88 11.93
N LYS A 105 43.59 -22.06 11.20
CA LYS A 105 45.06 -21.90 11.37
C LYS A 105 45.45 -21.14 12.64
N GLU A 106 44.84 -20.00 12.92
CA GLU A 106 45.07 -19.22 14.15
C GLU A 106 44.74 -20.04 15.39
N LYS A 107 43.68 -20.85 15.34
CA LYS A 107 43.33 -21.76 16.43
C LYS A 107 44.13 -23.04 16.44
N ALA A 108 44.60 -23.58 15.30
CA ALA A 108 45.46 -24.76 15.25
C ALA A 108 46.85 -24.52 15.87
N ASP A 109 47.42 -23.33 15.72
CA ASP A 109 48.68 -22.95 16.39
C ASP A 109 48.52 -22.83 17.93
N GLU A 110 47.33 -22.40 18.42
CA GLU A 110 46.95 -22.51 19.84
C GLU A 110 46.61 -23.96 20.26
N PHE A 111 46.13 -24.79 19.32
CA PHE A 111 45.64 -26.18 19.52
C PHE A 111 46.75 -27.22 19.71
N SER A 112 47.97 -26.97 19.20
CA SER A 112 49.08 -27.92 19.33
C SER A 112 49.53 -28.15 20.78
N LYS A 113 49.03 -27.38 21.76
CA LYS A 113 49.39 -27.52 23.18
C LYS A 113 48.42 -28.29 24.06
N GLN A 114 47.17 -28.59 23.69
CA GLN A 114 46.31 -29.38 24.59
C GLN A 114 45.08 -30.05 23.94
N SER A 115 45.20 -31.37 23.74
CA SER A 115 44.20 -32.44 23.82
C SER A 115 42.96 -32.49 22.89
N LYS A 116 42.84 -33.63 22.19
CA LYS A 116 41.77 -34.05 21.26
C LYS A 116 40.36 -34.23 21.86
N THR A 117 40.16 -34.00 23.16
CA THR A 117 38.93 -34.40 23.87
C THR A 117 37.81 -33.35 23.85
N ASN A 118 38.10 -32.07 23.54
CA ASN A 118 37.10 -30.97 23.61
C ASN A 118 36.43 -30.63 22.27
N LEU A 119 36.73 -31.38 21.20
CA LEU A 119 36.27 -31.01 19.85
C LEU A 119 34.75 -31.15 19.67
N SER A 120 34.12 -32.12 20.35
CA SER A 120 32.66 -32.32 20.31
C SER A 120 31.88 -31.22 21.04
N GLU A 121 32.40 -30.71 22.15
CA GLU A 121 31.72 -29.67 22.96
C GLU A 121 31.74 -28.30 22.27
N ILE A 122 32.71 -28.05 21.40
CA ILE A 122 32.82 -26.79 20.63
C ILE A 122 32.09 -26.89 19.27
N LEU A 123 32.11 -28.05 18.62
CA LEU A 123 31.44 -28.25 17.33
C LEU A 123 29.93 -28.46 17.45
N ASN A 124 29.44 -29.01 18.58
CA ASN A 124 28.00 -29.20 18.79
C ASN A 124 27.23 -27.86 18.77
N PRO A 125 27.65 -26.79 19.49
CA PRO A 125 27.01 -25.48 19.39
C PRO A 125 27.01 -24.91 17.97
N LEU A 126 28.09 -25.13 17.20
CA LEU A 126 28.17 -24.66 15.82
C LEU A 126 27.20 -25.41 14.91
N LYS A 127 27.12 -26.74 15.06
CA LYS A 127 26.17 -27.59 14.31
C LYS A 127 24.72 -27.26 14.66
N GLU A 128 24.43 -27.04 15.95
CA GLU A 128 23.12 -26.60 16.42
C GLU A 128 22.75 -25.22 15.84
N LYS A 129 23.68 -24.26 15.86
CA LYS A 129 23.45 -22.93 15.28
C LYS A 129 23.29 -22.95 13.76
N ILE A 130 24.00 -23.82 13.05
CA ILE A 130 23.83 -24.02 11.60
C ILE A 130 22.46 -24.65 11.30
N ASN A 131 22.01 -25.63 12.10
CA ASN A 131 20.69 -26.23 11.95
C ASN A 131 19.57 -25.23 12.26
N GLU A 132 19.70 -24.45 13.34
CA GLU A 132 18.78 -23.35 13.67
C GLU A 132 18.75 -22.31 12.56
N PHE A 133 19.91 -21.93 12.02
CA PHE A 133 20.00 -20.97 10.92
C PHE A 133 19.36 -21.52 9.64
N GLN A 134 19.63 -22.77 9.26
CA GLN A 134 19.00 -23.41 8.10
C GLN A 134 17.49 -23.47 8.27
N SER A 135 17.01 -23.89 9.45
CA SER A 135 15.57 -23.89 9.77
C SER A 135 14.98 -22.49 9.71
N LYS A 136 15.68 -21.46 10.20
CA LYS A 136 15.22 -20.06 10.15
C LYS A 136 15.18 -19.51 8.73
N VAL A 137 16.14 -19.86 7.88
CA VAL A 137 16.18 -19.48 6.46
C VAL A 137 15.06 -20.18 5.68
N GLU A 138 14.84 -21.47 5.92
CA GLU A 138 13.73 -22.22 5.32
C GLU A 138 12.37 -21.68 5.79
N GLU A 139 12.22 -21.38 7.08
CA GLU A 139 11.03 -20.74 7.65
C GLU A 139 10.79 -19.35 7.05
N THR A 140 11.81 -18.51 6.96
CA THR A 140 11.71 -17.16 6.37
C THR A 140 11.38 -17.20 4.88
N ASN A 141 11.96 -18.14 4.12
CA ASN A 141 11.61 -18.35 2.72
C ASN A 141 10.17 -18.83 2.58
N LYS A 142 9.72 -19.75 3.44
CA LYS A 142 8.33 -20.24 3.45
C LYS A 142 7.35 -19.14 3.81
N GLU A 143 7.62 -18.34 4.84
CA GLU A 143 6.84 -17.16 5.20
C GLU A 143 6.83 -16.12 4.08
N SER A 144 7.93 -15.96 3.34
CA SER A 144 8.00 -15.05 2.19
C SER A 144 7.14 -15.57 1.04
N ILE A 145 7.17 -16.87 0.74
CA ILE A 145 6.31 -17.51 -0.25
C ILE A 145 4.83 -17.37 0.14
N ASP A 146 4.48 -17.59 1.41
CA ASP A 146 3.11 -17.42 1.91
C ASP A 146 2.66 -15.96 1.85
N ARG A 147 3.55 -15.00 2.17
CA ARG A 147 3.29 -13.57 1.97
C ARG A 147 3.07 -13.22 0.51
N PHE A 148 3.88 -13.77 -0.40
CA PHE A 148 3.71 -13.57 -1.85
C PHE A 148 2.44 -14.22 -2.39
N ALA A 149 2.07 -15.41 -1.89
CA ALA A 149 0.83 -16.09 -2.24
C ALA A 149 -0.39 -15.29 -1.74
N SER A 150 -0.36 -14.81 -0.50
CA SER A 150 -1.38 -13.92 0.07
C SER A 150 -1.50 -12.61 -0.70
N LEU A 151 -0.37 -11.97 -1.03
CA LEU A 151 -0.36 -10.77 -1.85
C LEU A 151 -0.94 -11.02 -3.24
N ARG A 152 -0.55 -12.13 -3.89
CA ARG A 152 -1.08 -12.52 -5.20
C ARG A 152 -2.58 -12.78 -5.13
N GLN A 153 -3.07 -13.45 -4.09
CA GLN A 153 -4.49 -13.67 -3.88
C GLN A 153 -5.24 -12.36 -3.63
N GLN A 154 -4.67 -11.44 -2.85
CA GLN A 154 -5.20 -10.10 -2.68
C GLN A 154 -5.20 -9.29 -3.97
N LEU A 155 -4.20 -9.47 -4.84
CA LEU A 155 -4.11 -8.83 -6.15
C LEU A 155 -5.15 -9.38 -7.13
N THR A 156 -5.33 -10.71 -7.15
CA THR A 156 -6.38 -11.36 -7.95
C THR A 156 -7.76 -10.93 -7.47
N SER A 157 -8.00 -10.90 -6.15
CA SER A 157 -9.24 -10.40 -5.57
C SER A 157 -9.50 -8.94 -5.92
N LEU A 158 -8.45 -8.09 -5.94
CA LEU A 158 -8.55 -6.71 -6.44
C LEU A 158 -8.93 -6.66 -7.92
N LYS A 159 -8.30 -7.49 -8.76
CA LYS A 159 -8.58 -7.57 -10.19
C LYS A 159 -10.03 -7.98 -10.45
N ASP A 160 -10.49 -9.02 -9.77
CA ASP A 160 -11.85 -9.55 -9.94
C ASP A 160 -12.89 -8.54 -9.45
N MET A 161 -12.64 -7.88 -8.30
CA MET A 161 -13.48 -6.77 -7.83
C MET A 161 -13.48 -5.60 -8.81
N ASN A 162 -12.34 -5.23 -9.36
CA ASN A 162 -12.24 -4.15 -10.35
C ASN A 162 -13.05 -4.48 -11.61
N GLN A 163 -12.94 -5.72 -12.11
CA GLN A 163 -13.75 -6.19 -13.24
C GLN A 163 -15.24 -6.13 -12.92
N GLN A 164 -15.65 -6.56 -11.72
CA GLN A 164 -17.04 -6.53 -11.30
C GLN A 164 -17.57 -5.10 -11.16
N ILE A 165 -16.84 -4.21 -10.48
CA ILE A 165 -17.20 -2.79 -10.30
C ILE A 165 -17.28 -2.09 -11.66
N THR A 166 -16.34 -2.37 -12.58
CA THR A 166 -16.34 -1.79 -13.92
C THR A 166 -17.57 -2.25 -14.72
N GLN A 167 -17.94 -3.53 -14.62
CA GLN A 167 -19.13 -4.06 -15.28
C GLN A 167 -20.42 -3.48 -14.69
N GLU A 168 -20.50 -3.38 -13.36
CA GLU A 168 -21.61 -2.74 -12.65
C GLU A 168 -21.74 -1.25 -13.01
N ALA A 169 -20.61 -0.53 -13.11
CA ALA A 169 -20.57 0.87 -13.55
C ALA A 169 -21.08 1.04 -14.99
N LYS A 170 -20.69 0.15 -15.90
CA LYS A 170 -21.16 0.17 -17.28
C LYS A 170 -22.66 -0.07 -17.36
N ASN A 171 -23.14 -1.16 -16.75
CA ASN A 171 -24.56 -1.53 -16.73
C ASN A 171 -25.41 -0.42 -16.09
N LEU A 172 -24.90 0.24 -15.05
CA LEU A 172 -25.60 1.33 -14.40
C LEU A 172 -25.59 2.61 -15.22
N THR A 173 -24.50 2.95 -15.91
CA THR A 173 -24.48 4.11 -16.83
C THR A 173 -25.55 3.96 -17.91
N GLU A 174 -25.72 2.74 -18.42
CA GLU A 174 -26.76 2.42 -19.39
C GLU A 174 -28.17 2.47 -18.76
N ALA A 175 -28.33 2.05 -17.50
CA ALA A 175 -29.61 2.03 -16.80
C ALA A 175 -30.07 3.38 -16.19
N LEU A 176 -29.14 4.27 -15.84
CA LEU A 176 -29.40 5.57 -15.21
C LEU A 176 -29.27 6.76 -16.18
N LYS A 177 -29.28 6.47 -17.48
CA LYS A 177 -29.24 7.45 -18.57
C LYS A 177 -30.21 8.60 -18.31
N GLY A 178 -29.72 9.84 -18.22
CA GLY A 178 -30.53 11.04 -17.95
C GLY A 178 -30.98 11.29 -16.50
N GLN A 179 -30.55 10.49 -15.51
CA GLN A 179 -30.88 10.68 -14.09
C GLN A 179 -29.68 11.16 -13.25
N SER A 180 -29.30 12.43 -13.41
CA SER A 180 -28.12 13.03 -12.78
C SER A 180 -28.05 12.89 -11.25
N LYS A 181 -29.20 12.97 -10.56
CA LYS A 181 -29.27 12.82 -9.10
C LYS A 181 -29.00 11.39 -8.65
N THR A 182 -29.53 10.40 -9.37
CA THR A 182 -29.34 8.97 -9.05
C THR A 182 -27.90 8.55 -9.32
N GLN A 183 -27.28 9.09 -10.36
CA GLN A 183 -25.87 8.86 -10.69
C GLN A 183 -24.91 9.43 -9.63
N GLY A 184 -25.20 10.63 -9.11
CA GLY A 184 -24.45 11.22 -8.00
C GLY A 184 -24.51 10.36 -6.73
N ASN A 185 -25.72 9.96 -6.34
CA ASN A 185 -25.92 9.08 -5.17
C ASN A 185 -25.19 7.73 -5.33
N TRP A 186 -25.09 7.20 -6.55
CA TRP A 186 -24.36 5.96 -6.79
C TRP A 186 -22.84 6.15 -6.70
N GLY A 187 -22.31 7.28 -7.16
CA GLY A 187 -20.91 7.65 -6.98
C GLY A 187 -20.52 7.70 -5.49
N GLU A 188 -21.39 8.29 -4.66
CA GLU A 188 -21.21 8.32 -3.19
C GLU A 188 -21.26 6.91 -2.58
N PHE A 189 -22.21 6.07 -3.01
CA PHE A 189 -22.31 4.68 -2.55
C PHE A 189 -21.05 3.86 -2.88
N ILE A 190 -20.51 4.01 -4.10
CA ILE A 190 -19.27 3.33 -4.49
C ILE A 190 -18.08 3.83 -3.66
N LEU A 191 -17.98 5.15 -3.45
CA LEU A 191 -16.94 5.73 -2.61
C LEU A 191 -16.99 5.15 -1.19
N GLU A 192 -18.18 5.11 -0.57
CA GLU A 192 -18.37 4.53 0.77
C GLU A 192 -18.04 3.04 0.80
N SER A 193 -18.49 2.27 -0.20
CA SER A 193 -18.20 0.83 -0.30
C SER A 193 -16.70 0.55 -0.42
N ILE A 194 -15.96 1.37 -1.16
CA ILE A 194 -14.50 1.25 -1.27
C ILE A 194 -13.82 1.56 0.07
N LEU A 195 -14.27 2.60 0.78
CA LEU A 195 -13.74 2.95 2.10
C LEU A 195 -13.94 1.82 3.11
N GLU A 196 -15.13 1.25 3.18
CA GLU A 196 -15.44 0.10 4.07
C GLU A 196 -14.56 -1.11 3.73
N LYS A 197 -14.39 -1.42 2.44
CA LYS A 197 -13.61 -2.58 1.98
C LYS A 197 -12.09 -2.35 2.04
N SER A 198 -11.64 -1.12 2.18
CA SER A 198 -10.21 -0.79 2.27
C SER A 198 -9.58 -1.16 3.62
N GLY A 199 -10.40 -1.59 4.58
CA GLY A 199 -9.95 -1.93 5.93
C GLY A 199 -9.83 -0.70 6.83
N LEU A 200 -10.44 0.43 6.45
CA LEU A 200 -10.51 1.63 7.27
C LEU A 200 -11.76 1.63 8.16
N VAL A 201 -11.65 2.22 9.35
CA VAL A 201 -12.73 2.30 10.35
C VAL A 201 -13.43 3.65 10.31
N LYS A 202 -14.74 3.67 10.01
CA LYS A 202 -15.59 4.87 10.01
C LYS A 202 -15.56 5.59 11.37
N GLY A 203 -15.47 6.91 11.36
CA GLY A 203 -15.39 7.76 12.55
C GLY A 203 -14.00 7.88 13.16
N ARG A 204 -13.12 6.89 12.97
CA ARG A 204 -11.72 6.93 13.42
C ARG A 204 -10.75 7.30 12.31
N GLU A 205 -10.79 6.57 11.19
CA GLU A 205 -9.83 6.68 10.09
C GLU A 205 -10.41 7.41 8.88
N TYR A 206 -11.73 7.53 8.79
CA TYR A 206 -12.37 8.43 7.84
C TYR A 206 -13.71 8.93 8.38
N VAL A 207 -14.13 10.09 7.87
CA VAL A 207 -15.40 10.74 8.19
C VAL A 207 -16.07 11.18 6.89
N VAL A 208 -17.39 11.13 6.86
CA VAL A 208 -18.20 11.39 5.66
C VAL A 208 -18.99 12.68 5.88
N GLN A 209 -19.06 13.54 4.87
CA GLN A 209 -19.87 14.76 4.83
C GLN A 209 -19.66 15.71 6.02
N GLU A 210 -18.44 15.77 6.56
CA GLU A 210 -18.12 16.70 7.65
C GLU A 210 -18.15 18.15 7.15
N SER A 211 -18.84 19.02 7.88
CA SER A 211 -18.96 20.43 7.52
C SER A 211 -17.82 21.23 8.12
N LEU A 212 -16.95 21.75 7.27
CA LEU A 212 -15.82 22.59 7.67
C LEU A 212 -16.09 24.06 7.37
N THR A 213 -15.47 24.94 8.14
CA THR A 213 -15.61 26.39 7.95
C THR A 213 -14.25 26.96 7.60
N SER A 214 -14.13 27.54 6.41
CA SER A 214 -12.90 28.22 5.97
C SER A 214 -12.64 29.51 6.75
N GLU A 215 -11.42 30.04 6.67
CA GLU A 215 -11.04 31.34 7.25
C GLU A 215 -11.97 32.48 6.82
N SER A 216 -12.52 32.41 5.60
CA SER A 216 -13.45 33.41 5.06
C SER A 216 -14.90 33.29 5.58
N GLY A 217 -15.18 32.35 6.49
CA GLY A 217 -16.52 32.03 6.97
C GLY A 217 -17.37 31.22 5.99
N LYS A 218 -16.83 30.87 4.82
CA LYS A 218 -17.50 30.02 3.83
C LYS A 218 -17.51 28.57 4.30
N ARG A 219 -18.71 27.97 4.32
CA ARG A 219 -18.91 26.54 4.61
C ARG A 219 -18.43 25.70 3.45
N LEU A 220 -17.53 24.76 3.72
CA LEU A 220 -17.01 23.77 2.78
C LEU A 220 -17.36 22.39 3.32
N GLN A 221 -17.90 21.53 2.46
CA GLN A 221 -18.29 20.18 2.83
C GLN A 221 -17.67 19.23 1.80
N PRO A 222 -16.50 18.65 2.10
CA PRO A 222 -15.98 17.55 1.32
C PRO A 222 -16.86 16.30 1.48
N ASP A 223 -16.82 15.41 0.50
CA ASP A 223 -17.59 14.17 0.56
C ASP A 223 -17.02 13.25 1.63
N VAL A 224 -15.69 13.09 1.66
CA VAL A 224 -14.97 12.27 2.64
C VAL A 224 -13.66 12.92 3.07
N ILE A 225 -13.32 12.79 4.35
CA ILE A 225 -12.01 13.10 4.90
C ILE A 225 -11.40 11.83 5.47
N ILE A 226 -10.24 11.45 4.97
CA ILE A 226 -9.46 10.30 5.44
C ILE A 226 -8.40 10.83 6.40
N LYS A 227 -8.36 10.28 7.61
CA LYS A 227 -7.37 10.61 8.64
C LYS A 227 -6.16 9.71 8.47
N LEU A 228 -4.99 10.32 8.55
CA LEU A 228 -3.69 9.68 8.53
C LEU A 228 -3.05 9.77 9.92
N PRO A 229 -1.99 8.99 10.20
CA PRO A 229 -1.14 9.23 11.35
C PRO A 229 -0.57 10.65 11.38
N GLU A 230 -0.08 11.07 12.55
CA GLU A 230 0.44 12.42 12.79
C GLU A 230 -0.61 13.53 12.57
N ASN A 231 -1.90 13.25 12.83
CA ASN A 231 -3.02 14.17 12.60
C ASN A 231 -3.20 14.66 11.16
N LYS A 232 -2.51 14.04 10.20
CA LYS A 232 -2.63 14.41 8.80
C LYS A 232 -3.98 13.99 8.22
N SER A 233 -4.45 14.67 7.18
CA SER A 233 -5.72 14.34 6.52
C SER A 233 -5.65 14.42 5.00
N ILE A 234 -6.40 13.57 4.31
CA ILE A 234 -6.63 13.61 2.87
C ILE A 234 -8.11 13.86 2.63
N VAL A 235 -8.41 14.80 1.75
CA VAL A 235 -9.79 15.11 1.35
C VAL A 235 -10.12 14.37 0.04
N VAL A 236 -11.33 13.83 -0.04
CA VAL A 236 -11.89 13.23 -1.27
C VAL A 236 -13.18 13.95 -1.65
N ASP A 237 -13.29 14.36 -2.92
CA ASP A 237 -14.46 15.01 -3.53
C ASP A 237 -14.80 14.27 -4.84
N SER A 238 -16.06 13.90 -5.05
CA SER A 238 -16.50 12.94 -6.07
C SER A 238 -17.41 13.50 -7.17
N LYS A 239 -17.59 14.82 -7.24
CA LYS A 239 -18.68 15.43 -8.01
C LYS A 239 -18.35 15.70 -9.49
N VAL A 240 -17.89 14.69 -10.22
CA VAL A 240 -17.65 14.79 -11.68
C VAL A 240 -18.95 14.55 -12.45
N SER A 241 -19.32 15.48 -13.34
CA SER A 241 -20.45 15.30 -14.26
C SER A 241 -20.06 14.38 -15.42
N LEU A 242 -20.87 13.33 -15.63
CA LEU A 242 -20.65 12.27 -16.61
C LEU A 242 -21.54 12.38 -17.86
N ILE A 243 -22.26 13.51 -18.01
CA ILE A 243 -23.21 13.73 -19.12
C ILE A 243 -22.50 13.62 -20.49
N GLY A 244 -21.31 14.21 -20.63
CA GLY A 244 -20.54 14.14 -21.88
C GLY A 244 -20.10 12.71 -22.23
N TYR A 245 -19.72 11.92 -21.21
CA TYR A 245 -19.37 10.51 -21.38
C TYR A 245 -20.57 9.66 -21.78
N GLU A 246 -21.73 9.89 -21.15
CA GLU A 246 -22.99 9.24 -21.52
C GLU A 246 -23.35 9.50 -22.99
N LYS A 247 -23.24 10.76 -23.43
CA LYS A 247 -23.44 11.17 -24.83
C LYS A 247 -22.45 10.48 -25.77
N TYR A 248 -21.17 10.43 -25.41
CA TYR A 248 -20.14 9.74 -26.21
C TYR A 248 -20.45 8.26 -26.45
N ILE A 249 -20.95 7.55 -25.43
CA ILE A 249 -21.27 6.11 -25.56
C ILE A 249 -22.59 5.88 -26.28
N SER A 250 -23.56 6.76 -26.05
CA SER A 250 -24.93 6.60 -26.51
C SER A 250 -25.16 6.93 -27.96
N GLU A 251 -24.36 7.84 -28.53
CA GLU A 251 -24.54 8.33 -29.88
C GLU A 251 -23.86 7.41 -30.91
N GLU A 252 -24.54 7.17 -32.02
CA GLU A 252 -23.99 6.39 -33.14
C GLU A 252 -23.30 7.30 -34.17
N ASP A 253 -23.75 8.55 -34.27
CA ASP A 253 -23.15 9.56 -35.16
C ASP A 253 -21.78 10.00 -34.64
N GLU A 254 -20.75 9.84 -35.48
CA GLU A 254 -19.37 10.14 -35.09
C GLU A 254 -19.17 11.61 -34.70
N HIS A 255 -19.88 12.55 -35.35
CA HIS A 255 -19.79 13.96 -35.00
C HIS A 255 -20.39 14.25 -33.62
N GLN A 256 -21.54 13.67 -33.28
CA GLN A 256 -22.13 13.77 -31.95
C GLN A 256 -21.27 13.11 -30.87
N LYS A 257 -20.62 11.97 -31.17
CA LYS A 257 -19.66 11.33 -30.27
C LYS A 257 -18.50 12.26 -29.93
N GLN A 258 -17.85 12.84 -30.94
CA GLN A 258 -16.74 13.78 -30.72
C GLN A 258 -17.16 15.01 -29.90
N LEU A 259 -18.41 15.47 -30.05
CA LEU A 259 -18.98 16.53 -29.21
C LEU A 259 -19.12 16.09 -27.74
N GLY A 260 -19.67 14.89 -27.49
CA GLY A 260 -19.77 14.31 -26.14
C GLY A 260 -18.40 14.12 -25.47
N LEU A 261 -17.40 13.67 -26.23
CA LEU A 261 -16.02 13.54 -25.74
C LEU A 261 -15.44 14.88 -25.27
N ARG A 262 -15.61 15.94 -26.07
CA ARG A 262 -15.16 17.30 -25.70
C ARG A 262 -15.89 17.82 -24.47
N GLU A 263 -17.21 17.62 -24.39
CA GLU A 263 -18.02 17.97 -23.22
C GLU A 263 -17.53 17.25 -21.96
N HIS A 264 -17.17 15.97 -22.07
CA HIS A 264 -16.62 15.16 -20.97
C HIS A 264 -15.29 15.70 -20.45
N ILE A 265 -14.32 15.93 -21.35
CA ILE A 265 -12.99 16.45 -20.99
C ILE A 265 -13.12 17.85 -20.36
N ASN A 266 -13.95 18.72 -20.93
CA ASN A 266 -14.20 20.05 -20.40
C ASN A 266 -14.87 20.04 -19.01
N SER A 267 -15.80 19.10 -18.79
CA SER A 267 -16.42 18.87 -17.48
C SER A 267 -15.38 18.52 -16.42
N ILE A 268 -14.47 17.59 -16.74
CA ILE A 268 -13.38 17.18 -15.83
C ILE A 268 -12.46 18.37 -15.53
N ARG A 269 -11.96 19.08 -16.56
CA ARG A 269 -11.09 20.25 -16.38
C ARG A 269 -11.75 21.35 -15.56
N SER A 270 -13.04 21.59 -15.78
CA SER A 270 -13.80 22.57 -14.99
C SER A 270 -13.92 22.14 -13.53
N HIS A 271 -14.14 20.85 -13.27
CA HIS A 271 -14.20 20.32 -11.92
C HIS A 271 -12.84 20.41 -11.20
N ILE A 272 -11.72 20.09 -11.88
CA ILE A 272 -10.36 20.29 -11.36
C ILE A 272 -10.15 21.75 -10.92
N LYS A 273 -10.45 22.71 -11.81
CA LYS A 273 -10.32 24.14 -11.49
C LYS A 273 -11.19 24.57 -10.31
N ASN A 274 -12.44 24.10 -10.28
CA ASN A 274 -13.36 24.41 -9.19
C ASN A 274 -12.87 23.83 -7.86
N LEU A 275 -12.34 22.61 -7.87
CA LEU A 275 -11.84 21.93 -6.68
C LEU A 275 -10.59 22.60 -6.14
N SER A 276 -9.67 22.98 -7.03
CA SER A 276 -8.44 23.72 -6.68
C SER A 276 -8.81 25.05 -6.00
N GLY A 277 -9.79 25.76 -6.54
CA GLY A 277 -10.29 27.01 -5.96
C GLY A 277 -10.98 26.88 -4.60
N LYS A 278 -11.37 25.67 -4.16
CA LYS A 278 -11.92 25.46 -2.80
C LYS A 278 -10.84 25.48 -1.72
N ASN A 279 -9.56 25.29 -2.09
CA ASN A 279 -8.39 25.33 -1.19
C ASN A 279 -8.60 24.55 0.13
N TYR A 280 -9.02 23.29 0.05
CA TYR A 280 -9.20 22.44 1.23
C TYR A 280 -7.90 22.32 2.06
N GLN A 281 -6.75 22.42 1.40
CA GLN A 281 -5.42 22.41 2.02
C GLN A 281 -5.18 23.53 3.05
N ASN A 282 -5.95 24.62 3.01
CA ASN A 282 -5.81 25.77 3.90
C ASN A 282 -6.82 25.76 5.06
N LEU A 283 -7.56 24.68 5.27
CA LEU A 283 -8.53 24.58 6.35
C LEU A 283 -7.81 24.35 7.69
N TYR A 284 -7.80 25.36 8.57
CA TYR A 284 -7.16 25.31 9.90
C TYR A 284 -7.60 24.14 10.80
N GLN A 285 -8.77 23.55 10.53
CA GLN A 285 -9.28 22.40 11.27
C GLN A 285 -8.65 21.06 10.83
N LEU A 286 -7.90 21.05 9.73
CA LEU A 286 -7.23 19.88 9.17
C LEU A 286 -5.74 20.17 8.98
N GLU A 287 -4.86 19.36 9.54
CA GLU A 287 -3.48 19.27 9.03
C GLU A 287 -3.53 18.44 7.74
N SER A 288 -4.04 19.00 6.66
CA SER A 288 -4.20 18.28 5.39
C SER A 288 -2.87 18.16 4.64
N LEU A 289 -2.69 17.05 3.91
CA LEU A 289 -1.65 16.97 2.90
C LEU A 289 -1.91 17.99 1.79
N ASP A 290 -0.86 18.34 1.05
CA ASP A 290 -0.88 19.34 -0.02
C ASP A 290 -1.72 18.93 -1.25
N PHE A 291 -2.50 17.84 -1.21
CA PHE A 291 -3.31 17.39 -2.35
C PHE A 291 -4.70 16.88 -1.98
N VAL A 292 -5.64 17.02 -2.91
CA VAL A 292 -7.03 16.55 -2.82
C VAL A 292 -7.25 15.42 -3.81
N LEU A 293 -7.96 14.36 -3.40
CA LEU A 293 -8.36 13.28 -4.28
C LEU A 293 -9.68 13.62 -4.98
N MET A 294 -9.65 13.67 -6.31
CA MET A 294 -10.85 13.84 -7.13
C MET A 294 -11.33 12.45 -7.57
N PHE A 295 -12.41 11.97 -6.97
CA PHE A 295 -12.92 10.63 -7.25
C PHE A 295 -13.81 10.61 -8.49
N MET A 296 -13.48 9.73 -9.44
CA MET A 296 -14.29 9.45 -10.61
C MET A 296 -14.82 8.02 -10.54
N PRO A 297 -16.15 7.82 -10.33
CA PRO A 297 -16.70 6.49 -10.07
C PRO A 297 -16.69 5.56 -11.30
N ILE A 298 -16.52 6.11 -12.50
CA ILE A 298 -16.55 5.36 -13.76
C ILE A 298 -15.16 5.34 -14.39
N GLU A 299 -14.45 4.23 -14.16
CA GLU A 299 -13.07 4.06 -14.62
C GLU A 299 -12.89 4.15 -16.15
N PRO A 300 -13.79 3.60 -16.99
CA PRO A 300 -13.68 3.79 -18.44
C PRO A 300 -13.87 5.25 -18.88
N ALA A 301 -14.66 6.05 -18.14
CA ALA A 301 -14.79 7.48 -18.40
C ALA A 301 -13.49 8.23 -18.11
N PHE A 302 -12.77 7.83 -17.06
CA PHE A 302 -11.44 8.35 -16.76
C PHE A 302 -10.44 7.98 -17.85
N ALA A 303 -10.39 6.70 -18.23
CA ALA A 303 -9.49 6.20 -19.27
C ALA A 303 -9.71 6.92 -20.61
N LEU A 304 -10.98 7.13 -21.00
CA LEU A 304 -11.33 7.85 -22.21
C LEU A 304 -10.80 9.30 -22.20
N ALA A 305 -10.89 10.00 -21.08
CA ALA A 305 -10.40 11.36 -20.94
C ALA A 305 -8.87 11.41 -21.08
N VAL A 306 -8.13 10.55 -20.37
CA VAL A 306 -6.67 10.52 -20.40
C VAL A 306 -6.12 10.13 -21.78
N GLN A 307 -6.80 9.21 -22.49
CA GLN A 307 -6.40 8.81 -23.84
C GLN A 307 -6.47 9.95 -24.86
N ASN A 308 -7.42 10.87 -24.68
CA ASN A 308 -7.69 11.97 -25.61
C ASN A 308 -7.13 13.33 -25.14
N ASP A 309 -6.74 13.43 -23.87
CA ASP A 309 -6.09 14.59 -23.27
C ASP A 309 -5.03 14.13 -22.27
N GLN A 310 -3.80 13.92 -22.76
CA GLN A 310 -2.69 13.41 -21.95
C GLN A 310 -2.21 14.43 -20.90
N ALA A 311 -2.51 15.72 -21.08
CA ALA A 311 -2.09 16.78 -20.15
C ALA A 311 -3.00 16.83 -18.92
N ILE A 312 -4.23 16.31 -18.99
CA ILE A 312 -5.23 16.43 -17.92
C ILE A 312 -4.74 15.94 -16.55
N PHE A 313 -3.92 14.88 -16.55
CA PHE A 313 -3.36 14.31 -15.33
C PHE A 313 -2.30 15.24 -14.71
N ASN A 314 -1.37 15.73 -15.54
CA ASN A 314 -0.31 16.63 -15.08
C ASN A 314 -0.90 17.98 -14.64
N ASP A 315 -1.84 18.53 -15.40
CA ASP A 315 -2.53 19.78 -15.07
C ASP A 315 -3.28 19.68 -13.73
N ALA A 316 -3.92 18.53 -13.47
CA ALA A 316 -4.56 18.28 -12.18
C ALA A 316 -3.53 18.24 -11.05
N PHE A 317 -2.43 17.51 -11.27
CA PHE A 317 -1.37 17.35 -10.28
C PHE A 317 -0.69 18.67 -9.92
N GLU A 318 -0.39 19.53 -10.91
CA GLU A 318 0.13 20.89 -10.70
C GLU A 318 -0.83 21.78 -9.89
N MET A 319 -2.13 21.50 -9.97
CA MET A 319 -3.17 22.17 -9.18
C MET A 319 -3.45 21.46 -7.85
N ASN A 320 -2.56 20.56 -7.40
CA ASN A 320 -2.68 19.80 -6.16
C ASN A 320 -3.91 18.87 -6.12
N ILE A 321 -4.30 18.33 -7.28
CA ILE A 321 -5.43 17.42 -7.43
C ILE A 321 -4.97 16.12 -8.04
N VAL A 322 -5.26 15.01 -7.36
CA VAL A 322 -5.00 13.67 -7.87
C VAL A 322 -6.32 13.04 -8.26
N ILE A 323 -6.48 12.76 -9.56
CA ILE A 323 -7.67 12.06 -10.06
C ILE A 323 -7.54 10.59 -9.73
N VAL A 324 -8.57 10.04 -9.07
CA VAL A 324 -8.61 8.63 -8.67
C VAL A 324 -9.89 7.96 -9.16
N SER A 325 -9.72 6.77 -9.74
CA SER A 325 -10.77 5.79 -10.07
C SER A 325 -11.04 4.85 -8.88
N PRO A 326 -12.07 3.97 -8.92
CA PRO A 326 -12.30 2.98 -7.88
C PRO A 326 -11.06 2.15 -7.52
N SER A 327 -10.31 1.75 -8.54
CA SER A 327 -9.14 0.89 -8.41
C SER A 327 -7.95 1.60 -7.77
N THR A 328 -7.68 2.83 -8.22
CA THR A 328 -6.57 3.65 -7.72
C THR A 328 -6.87 4.20 -6.33
N LEU A 329 -8.14 4.54 -6.04
CA LEU A 329 -8.58 4.88 -4.69
C LEU A 329 -8.39 3.70 -3.74
N LEU A 330 -8.85 2.49 -4.11
CA LEU A 330 -8.69 1.31 -3.28
C LEU A 330 -7.22 0.99 -2.99
N ALA A 331 -6.35 1.09 -3.99
CA ALA A 331 -4.91 0.95 -3.81
C ALA A 331 -4.34 2.00 -2.83
N THR A 332 -4.75 3.27 -2.99
CA THR A 332 -4.34 4.37 -2.11
C THR A 332 -4.79 4.13 -0.68
N LEU A 333 -6.04 3.72 -0.46
CA LEU A 333 -6.60 3.45 0.86
C LEU A 333 -5.96 2.22 1.51
N ARG A 334 -5.60 1.18 0.75
CA ARG A 334 -4.83 0.04 1.29
C ARG A 334 -3.45 0.45 1.76
N THR A 335 -2.78 1.34 1.01
CA THR A 335 -1.51 1.92 1.44
C THR A 335 -1.69 2.66 2.76
N ILE A 336 -2.72 3.51 2.87
CA ILE A 336 -3.07 4.23 4.11
C ILE A 336 -3.37 3.27 5.26
N SER A 337 -4.15 2.22 5.03
CA SER A 337 -4.46 1.19 6.03
C SER A 337 -3.19 0.47 6.51
N SER A 338 -2.23 0.18 5.60
CA SER A 338 -0.95 -0.40 5.99
C SER A 338 -0.11 0.54 6.85
N ILE A 339 -0.12 1.85 6.57
CA ILE A 339 0.55 2.86 7.40
C ILE A 339 -0.09 2.88 8.79
N TRP A 340 -1.42 2.87 8.90
CA TRP A 340 -2.12 2.78 10.18
C TRP A 340 -1.79 1.51 10.97
N ARG A 341 -1.72 0.36 10.29
CA ARG A 341 -1.32 -0.89 10.92
C ARG A 341 0.09 -0.80 11.49
N GLN A 342 1.02 -0.21 10.76
CA GLN A 342 2.40 -0.01 11.20
C GLN A 342 2.48 0.94 12.41
N GLU A 343 1.75 2.05 12.37
CA GLU A 343 1.66 3.01 13.48
C GLU A 343 1.09 2.37 14.75
N ASN A 344 0.01 1.60 14.63
CA ASN A 344 -0.58 0.88 15.76
C ASN A 344 0.35 -0.19 16.32
N GLN A 345 1.08 -0.91 15.46
CA GLN A 345 2.11 -1.87 15.91
C GLN A 345 3.21 -1.17 16.70
N ASN A 346 3.68 0.00 16.24
CA ASN A 346 4.70 0.78 16.94
C ASN A 346 4.21 1.24 18.33
N LYS A 347 2.99 1.80 18.41
CA LYS A 347 2.37 2.19 19.69
C LYS A 347 2.22 1.02 20.65
N ASN A 348 1.74 -0.12 20.15
CA ASN A 348 1.60 -1.33 20.97
C ASN A 348 2.95 -1.85 21.45
N ALA A 349 3.99 -1.82 20.61
CA ALA A 349 5.34 -2.24 21.01
C ALA A 349 5.90 -1.36 22.13
N LEU A 350 5.72 -0.04 22.04
CA LEU A 350 6.12 0.90 23.10
C LEU A 350 5.37 0.63 24.41
N GLU A 351 4.06 0.41 24.35
CA GLU A 351 3.26 0.11 25.54
C GLU A 351 3.63 -1.26 26.14
N ILE A 352 3.90 -2.28 25.31
CA ILE A 352 4.41 -3.58 25.77
C ILE A 352 5.76 -3.41 26.47
N ALA A 353 6.68 -2.61 25.91
CA ALA A 353 7.99 -2.36 26.53
C ALA A 353 7.83 -1.68 27.89
N ARG A 354 6.94 -0.68 27.99
CA ARG A 354 6.61 0.01 29.24
C ARG A 354 6.05 -0.94 30.29
N GLN A 355 5.02 -1.71 29.94
CA GLN A 355 4.39 -2.70 30.83
C GLN A 355 5.36 -3.81 31.24
N SER A 356 6.24 -4.24 30.33
CA SER A 356 7.30 -5.22 30.63
C SER A 356 8.30 -4.66 31.64
N GLY A 357 8.68 -3.38 31.53
CA GLY A 357 9.51 -2.68 32.50
C GLY A 357 8.86 -2.65 33.88
N ASP A 358 7.62 -2.17 33.96
CA ASP A 358 6.85 -2.11 35.22
C ASP A 358 6.71 -3.50 35.88
N MET A 359 6.55 -4.55 35.07
CA MET A 359 6.48 -5.94 35.55
C MET A 359 7.82 -6.43 36.12
N LEU A 360 8.94 -6.14 35.43
CA LEU A 360 10.29 -6.49 35.88
C LEU A 360 10.66 -5.82 37.20
N ASP A 361 10.27 -4.56 37.38
CA ASP A 361 10.47 -3.84 38.63
C ASP A 361 9.69 -4.49 39.79
N LYS A 362 8.41 -4.82 39.56
CA LYS A 362 7.60 -5.55 40.55
C LYS A 362 8.15 -6.93 40.87
N PHE A 363 8.63 -7.65 39.85
CA PHE A 363 9.24 -8.96 40.04
C PHE A 363 10.51 -8.86 40.89
N THR A 364 11.34 -7.86 40.64
CA THR A 364 12.56 -7.60 41.42
C THR A 364 12.22 -7.31 42.88
N ALA A 365 11.28 -6.40 43.13
CA ALA A 365 10.80 -6.10 44.48
C ALA A 365 10.26 -7.34 45.19
N PHE A 366 9.49 -8.18 44.49
CA PHE A 366 8.98 -9.43 45.05
C PHE A 366 10.10 -10.42 45.41
N VAL A 367 11.15 -10.52 44.59
CA VAL A 367 12.34 -11.33 44.90
C VAL A 367 13.06 -10.80 46.15
N GLU A 368 13.21 -9.48 46.29
CA GLU A 368 13.80 -8.85 47.48
C GLU A 368 12.98 -9.14 48.75
N ASP A 369 11.65 -9.07 48.66
CA ASP A 369 10.74 -9.45 49.75
C ASP A 369 10.94 -10.91 50.14
N LEU A 370 11.04 -11.83 49.17
CA LEU A 370 11.30 -13.25 49.44
C LEU A 370 12.67 -13.51 50.08
N LEU A 371 13.71 -12.80 49.65
CA LEU A 371 15.03 -12.87 50.27
C LEU A 371 14.97 -12.38 51.73
N THR A 372 14.18 -11.35 52.01
CA THR A 372 13.96 -10.83 53.36
C THR A 372 13.21 -11.83 54.23
N VAL A 373 12.16 -12.46 53.70
CA VAL A 373 11.44 -13.55 54.38
C VAL A 373 12.39 -14.72 54.68
N GLY A 374 13.24 -15.11 53.73
CA GLY A 374 14.26 -16.14 53.93
C GLY A 374 15.19 -15.85 55.11
N LYS A 375 15.68 -14.61 55.24
CA LYS A 375 16.46 -14.17 56.41
C LYS A 375 15.66 -14.22 57.70
N GLY A 376 14.39 -13.82 57.67
CA GLY A 376 13.48 -13.89 58.81
C GLY A 376 13.30 -15.32 59.33
N LEU A 377 13.12 -16.29 58.44
CA LEU A 377 12.99 -17.70 58.80
C LEU A 377 14.25 -18.26 59.49
N ILE A 378 15.44 -17.88 59.03
CA ILE A 378 16.70 -18.24 59.68
C ILE A 378 16.74 -17.67 61.11
N SER A 379 16.37 -16.39 61.28
CA SER A 379 16.34 -15.77 62.60
C SER A 379 15.32 -16.40 63.55
N VAL A 380 14.13 -16.77 63.06
CA VAL A 380 13.11 -17.50 63.84
C VAL A 380 13.64 -18.85 64.27
N LYS A 381 14.32 -19.59 63.37
CA LYS A 381 14.97 -20.86 63.69
C LYS A 381 16.04 -20.69 64.77
N ASP A 382 16.95 -19.72 64.63
CA ASP A 382 18.00 -19.47 65.63
C ASP A 382 17.41 -19.13 67.01
N ASN A 383 16.34 -18.34 67.05
CA ASN A 383 15.66 -18.00 68.31
C ASN A 383 14.96 -19.21 68.93
N TYR A 384 14.34 -20.06 68.10
CA TYR A 384 13.77 -21.32 68.52
C TYR A 384 14.85 -22.25 69.11
N ASP A 385 15.97 -22.42 68.40
CA ASP A 385 17.09 -23.26 68.84
C ASP A 385 17.69 -22.73 70.15
N LYS A 386 17.85 -21.41 70.31
CA LYS A 386 18.27 -20.80 71.59
C LYS A 386 17.29 -21.05 72.73
N ALA A 387 15.97 -21.00 72.46
CA ALA A 387 14.96 -21.28 73.45
C ALA A 387 14.97 -22.76 73.85
N MET A 388 15.13 -23.66 72.88
CA MET A 388 15.21 -25.10 73.12
C MET A 388 16.48 -25.48 73.88
N ASN A 389 17.62 -24.86 73.58
CA ASN A 389 18.84 -25.00 74.38
C ASN A 389 18.64 -24.60 75.86
N LYS A 390 17.89 -23.54 76.14
CA LYS A 390 17.59 -23.16 77.54
C LYS A 390 16.60 -24.13 78.20
N LEU A 391 15.72 -24.74 77.43
CA LEU A 391 14.63 -25.58 77.92
C LEU A 391 15.05 -27.05 78.11
N THR A 392 15.64 -27.67 77.08
CA THR A 392 15.98 -29.11 77.00
C THR A 392 17.43 -29.38 76.64
N ASP A 393 18.00 -28.73 75.62
CA ASP A 393 19.18 -29.27 74.92
C ASP A 393 20.52 -28.73 75.49
N GLY A 394 20.50 -27.62 76.24
CA GLY A 394 21.71 -26.98 76.77
C GLY A 394 22.17 -27.50 78.13
N ARG A 395 23.48 -27.35 78.41
CA ARG A 395 24.07 -27.74 79.71
C ARG A 395 23.42 -26.96 80.86
N GLY A 396 22.77 -27.69 81.77
CA GLY A 396 22.03 -27.09 82.88
C GLY A 396 20.72 -26.43 82.44
N ASN A 397 20.04 -26.97 81.42
CA ASN A 397 18.72 -26.56 80.97
C ASN A 397 17.67 -26.57 82.10
N LEU A 398 16.57 -25.85 81.87
CA LEU A 398 15.51 -25.65 82.87
C LEU A 398 14.82 -26.95 83.28
N ILE A 399 14.66 -27.91 82.37
CA ILE A 399 13.97 -29.18 82.67
C ILE A 399 14.83 -30.07 83.56
N SER A 400 16.12 -30.22 83.26
CA SER A 400 17.06 -30.96 84.11
C SER A 400 17.21 -30.31 85.49
N ARG A 401 17.18 -28.97 85.58
CA ARG A 401 17.14 -28.26 86.88
C ARG A 401 15.83 -28.50 87.64
N ALA A 402 14.69 -28.47 86.96
CA ALA A 402 13.38 -28.70 87.56
C ALA A 402 13.25 -30.15 88.08
N GLU A 403 13.71 -31.14 87.31
CA GLU A 403 13.75 -32.54 87.76
C GLU A 403 14.71 -32.74 88.93
N LYS A 404 15.90 -32.12 88.93
CA LYS A 404 16.80 -32.17 90.08
C LYS A 404 16.18 -31.56 91.36
N ILE A 405 15.40 -30.48 91.23
CA ILE A 405 14.66 -29.88 92.37
C ILE A 405 13.57 -30.84 92.88
N LYS A 406 12.89 -31.55 91.97
CA LYS A 406 11.89 -32.57 92.32
C LYS A 406 12.53 -33.77 93.03
N GLU A 407 13.69 -34.24 92.56
CA GLU A 407 14.49 -35.29 93.24
C GLU A 407 14.94 -34.87 94.65
N LEU A 408 15.24 -33.57 94.85
CA LEU A 408 15.59 -33.00 96.15
C LEU A 408 14.39 -32.79 97.10
N GLY A 409 13.18 -33.23 96.73
CA GLY A 409 12.03 -33.31 97.62
C GLY A 409 10.97 -32.22 97.45
N ALA A 410 11.00 -31.45 96.36
CA ALA A 410 9.94 -30.49 96.07
C ALA A 410 8.61 -31.19 95.73
N LYS A 411 7.52 -30.82 96.41
CA LYS A 411 6.19 -31.40 96.18
C LYS A 411 5.57 -30.82 94.89
N THR A 412 5.58 -31.60 93.81
CA THR A 412 4.95 -31.25 92.52
C THR A 412 3.77 -32.17 92.20
N SER A 413 2.64 -31.61 91.74
CA SER A 413 1.41 -32.38 91.43
C SER A 413 1.28 -32.83 89.96
N LYS A 414 2.12 -32.32 89.05
CA LYS A 414 2.11 -32.65 87.62
C LYS A 414 3.52 -32.95 87.12
N SER A 415 3.64 -33.87 86.15
CA SER A 415 4.90 -34.24 85.51
C SER A 415 4.97 -33.73 84.07
N LEU A 416 6.17 -33.43 83.60
CA LEU A 416 6.40 -33.08 82.20
C LEU A 416 6.25 -34.32 81.29
N PRO A 417 5.91 -34.13 80.00
CA PRO A 417 5.78 -35.23 79.04
C PRO A 417 7.09 -36.04 78.90
N PRO A 418 7.02 -37.39 78.76
CA PRO A 418 8.20 -38.26 78.69
C PRO A 418 9.16 -37.92 77.55
N ALA A 419 8.63 -37.51 76.39
CA ALA A 419 9.44 -37.16 75.22
C ALA A 419 10.38 -35.98 75.48
N ILE A 420 9.94 -34.99 76.26
CA ILE A 420 10.74 -33.80 76.59
C ILE A 420 11.76 -34.13 77.69
N LEU A 421 11.40 -35.01 78.64
CA LEU A 421 12.29 -35.48 79.69
C LEU A 421 13.45 -36.31 79.15
N ASN A 422 13.20 -37.17 78.15
CA ASN A 422 14.24 -38.00 77.54
C ASN A 422 15.22 -37.14 76.73
N ARG A 423 14.69 -36.23 75.92
CA ARG A 423 15.51 -35.28 75.14
C ARG A 423 16.43 -34.44 76.02
N ALA A 424 15.95 -33.98 77.18
CA ALA A 424 16.75 -33.19 78.12
C ALA A 424 17.82 -33.99 78.87
N LYS A 425 17.74 -35.33 78.87
CA LYS A 425 18.69 -36.24 79.52
C LYS A 425 19.81 -36.67 78.57
N GLU A 426 19.50 -36.88 77.29
CA GLU A 426 20.46 -37.30 76.26
C GLU A 426 21.65 -36.32 76.16
N ASP A 427 21.44 -35.00 76.19
CA ASP A 427 22.52 -33.98 76.16
C ASP A 427 23.25 -33.75 77.50
N SER A 428 22.85 -34.45 78.57
CA SER A 428 23.50 -34.32 79.89
C SER A 428 24.47 -35.45 80.25
N GLU A 429 24.52 -36.50 79.41
CA GLU A 429 25.42 -37.65 79.55
C GLU A 429 26.66 -37.59 78.61
N GLU A 430 26.72 -36.62 77.69
CA GLU A 430 27.94 -36.13 77.02
C GLU A 430 28.53 -34.89 77.74
#